data_AF-A0A7Y9SJ79-F1
#
_entry.id   AF-A0A7Y9SJ79-F1
#
_cell.length_a   1.000
_cell.length_b   1.000
_cell.length_c   1.000
_cell.angle_alpha   90.00
_cell.angle_beta   90.00
_cell.angle_gamma   90.00
#
_symmetry.space_group_name_H-M   'P 1'
#
loop_
_entity.id
_entity.type
_entity.pdbx_description
1 polymer ?
#
loop_
_entity_poly.entity_id
_entity_poly.type
_entity_poly.pdbx_seq_one_letter_code
_entity_poly.pdbx_strand_id
1 'polypeptide(L)'
;MTSASPPASPAATEPAVPGPAFPAETRADRARRLARRAAQMEAAGWVSLARLAFFRPRVPAGAVAVPYHRPVTGILTIFIVLSALEVPIVDLIVHPWPFVRIPLLILGIWGVIFMLGMLAGYLTRPHAVGVDGLRIRQSTDLEIALTWDDVLSVARRREIRHNGPKFTPGRSDDAWTLHLPMQDETNLSIELEAPIEVAMPQGVLSIDEIRFWADDPTAFMDAARPHLEAAISSTT
;
A
#
# COMPACT_ATOMS: atom_id res chain seq x y z
N MET A 1 -27.96 -5.84 -46.31
CA MET A 1 -27.48 -4.86 -45.32
C MET A 1 -27.20 -5.59 -44.01
N THR A 2 -25.97 -6.08 -43.81
CA THR A 2 -25.44 -6.47 -42.50
C THR A 2 -23.95 -6.15 -42.55
N SER A 3 -23.59 -5.01 -41.97
CA SER A 3 -22.19 -4.56 -41.84
C SER A 3 -21.55 -5.34 -40.69
N ALA A 4 -20.60 -6.21 -41.00
CA ALA A 4 -19.77 -6.85 -39.98
C ALA A 4 -18.64 -5.89 -39.60
N SER A 5 -18.61 -5.46 -38.33
CA SER A 5 -17.49 -4.67 -37.78
C SER A 5 -16.22 -5.52 -37.73
N PRO A 6 -15.04 -4.96 -38.05
CA PRO A 6 -13.79 -5.67 -37.90
C PRO A 6 -13.45 -5.88 -36.40
N PRO A 7 -12.74 -6.95 -36.04
CA PRO A 7 -12.31 -7.17 -34.65
C PRO A 7 -11.34 -6.07 -34.21
N ALA A 8 -11.51 -5.62 -32.97
CA ALA A 8 -10.64 -4.64 -32.33
C ALA A 8 -9.17 -5.10 -32.41
N SER A 9 -8.33 -4.24 -32.99
CA SER A 9 -6.88 -4.41 -33.00
C SER A 9 -6.37 -4.59 -31.55
N PRO A 10 -5.47 -5.55 -31.26
CA PRO A 10 -4.85 -5.61 -29.94
C PRO A 10 -4.11 -4.29 -29.72
N ALA A 11 -4.46 -3.60 -28.63
CA ALA A 11 -3.79 -2.39 -28.20
C ALA A 11 -2.28 -2.64 -28.27
N ALA A 12 -1.60 -1.84 -29.09
CA ALA A 12 -0.15 -1.87 -29.16
C ALA A 12 0.36 -1.64 -27.74
N THR A 13 1.01 -2.65 -27.17
CA THR A 13 1.77 -2.52 -25.93
C THR A 13 2.83 -1.45 -26.19
N GLU A 14 2.57 -0.23 -25.74
CA GLU A 14 3.60 0.81 -25.69
C GLU A 14 4.85 0.19 -25.03
N PRO A 15 6.04 0.39 -25.60
CA PRO A 15 7.25 -0.14 -25.01
C PRO A 15 7.36 0.36 -23.58
N ALA A 16 7.35 -0.57 -22.62
CA ALA A 16 7.44 -0.27 -21.21
C ALA A 16 8.69 0.60 -20.99
N VAL A 17 8.50 1.84 -20.57
CA VAL A 17 9.61 2.71 -20.23
C VAL A 17 10.45 1.98 -19.17
N PRO A 18 11.77 1.80 -19.40
CA PRO A 18 12.60 1.06 -18.45
C PRO A 18 12.49 1.71 -17.09
N GLY A 19 12.10 0.95 -16.07
CA GLY A 19 11.92 1.45 -14.72
C GLY A 19 13.23 1.99 -14.11
N PRO A 20 13.16 2.55 -12.89
CA PRO A 20 14.32 3.21 -12.29
C PRO A 20 15.54 2.31 -12.24
N ALA A 21 16.71 2.91 -12.51
CA ALA A 21 18.00 2.24 -12.45
C ALA A 21 18.40 1.99 -10.99
N PHE A 22 17.86 0.92 -10.40
CA PHE A 22 18.34 0.44 -9.11
C PHE A 22 19.72 -0.22 -9.27
N PRO A 23 20.54 -0.25 -8.20
CA PRO A 23 21.80 -0.99 -8.22
C PRO A 23 21.59 -2.42 -8.71
N ALA A 24 22.51 -2.95 -9.52
CA ALA A 24 22.41 -4.33 -9.99
C ALA A 24 22.48 -5.30 -8.81
N GLU A 25 21.38 -5.99 -8.52
CA GLU A 25 21.29 -6.92 -7.40
C GLU A 25 21.60 -8.34 -7.84
N THR A 26 22.46 -9.04 -7.10
CA THR A 26 22.67 -10.47 -7.35
C THR A 26 21.43 -11.27 -6.96
N ARG A 27 21.27 -12.47 -7.53
CA ARG A 27 20.17 -13.40 -7.15
C ARG A 27 20.18 -13.70 -5.65
N ALA A 28 21.36 -13.74 -5.04
CA ALA A 28 21.52 -13.96 -3.60
C ALA A 28 21.03 -12.76 -2.78
N ASP A 29 21.30 -11.53 -3.21
CA ASP A 29 20.79 -10.33 -2.55
C ASP A 29 19.26 -10.25 -2.66
N ARG A 30 18.72 -10.64 -3.82
CA ARG A 30 17.26 -10.75 -4.03
C ARG A 30 16.62 -11.78 -3.12
N ALA A 31 17.20 -12.96 -3.01
CA ALA A 31 16.73 -13.98 -2.09
C ALA A 31 16.81 -13.50 -0.62
N ARG A 32 17.93 -12.87 -0.21
CA ARG A 32 18.11 -12.33 1.15
C ARG A 32 17.12 -11.21 1.48
N ARG A 33 16.86 -10.29 0.55
CA ARG A 33 15.84 -9.25 0.72
C ARG A 33 14.45 -9.83 0.82
N LEU A 34 14.08 -10.75 -0.08
CA LEU A 34 12.78 -11.41 -0.03
C LEU A 34 12.59 -12.19 1.28
N ALA A 35 13.61 -12.91 1.74
CA ALA A 35 13.58 -13.63 3.01
C ALA A 35 13.48 -12.68 4.22
N ARG A 36 14.27 -11.59 4.25
CA ARG A 36 14.15 -10.56 5.30
C ARG A 36 12.78 -9.90 5.27
N ARG A 37 12.23 -9.66 4.09
CA ARG A 37 10.91 -9.06 3.91
C ARG A 37 9.82 -10.00 4.39
N ALA A 38 9.89 -11.29 4.04
CA ALA A 38 8.98 -12.30 4.56
C ALA A 38 9.02 -12.35 6.10
N ALA A 39 10.22 -12.36 6.68
CA ALA A 39 10.40 -12.34 8.14
C ALA A 39 9.90 -11.03 8.78
N GLN A 40 10.11 -9.88 8.14
CA GLN A 40 9.61 -8.58 8.61
C GLN A 40 8.09 -8.49 8.49
N MET A 41 7.50 -9.02 7.43
CA MET A 41 6.05 -9.09 7.24
C MET A 41 5.42 -10.02 8.27
N GLU A 42 6.05 -11.15 8.57
CA GLU A 42 5.60 -12.07 9.61
C GLU A 42 5.71 -11.44 11.00
N ALA A 43 6.87 -10.89 11.35
CA ALA A 43 7.06 -10.20 12.63
C ALA A 43 6.13 -8.98 12.79
N ALA A 44 5.92 -8.20 11.72
CA ALA A 44 4.99 -7.09 11.73
C ALA A 44 3.53 -7.55 11.77
N GLY A 45 3.20 -8.70 11.21
CA GLY A 45 1.90 -9.35 11.34
C GLY A 45 1.60 -9.67 12.81
N TRP A 46 2.52 -10.35 13.49
CA TRP A 46 2.43 -10.66 14.92
C TRP A 46 2.34 -9.39 15.79
N VAL A 47 3.16 -8.38 15.49
CA VAL A 47 3.15 -7.10 16.22
C VAL A 47 1.89 -6.29 15.93
N SER A 48 1.33 -6.36 14.72
CA SER A 48 0.07 -5.67 14.38
C SER A 48 -1.12 -6.36 15.02
N LEU A 49 -1.14 -7.70 15.08
CA LEU A 49 -2.07 -8.50 15.89
C LEU A 49 -2.04 -8.09 17.35
N ALA A 50 -0.84 -8.02 17.93
CA ALA A 50 -0.67 -7.58 19.31
C ALA A 50 -1.20 -6.14 19.47
N ARG A 51 -0.91 -5.23 18.54
CA ARG A 51 -1.40 -3.84 18.63
C ARG A 51 -2.88 -3.66 18.41
N LEU A 52 -3.52 -4.48 17.57
CA LEU A 52 -4.98 -4.50 17.44
C LEU A 52 -5.59 -5.02 18.73
N ALA A 53 -5.01 -6.07 19.32
CA ALA A 53 -5.40 -6.56 20.64
C ALA A 53 -5.21 -5.51 21.76
N PHE A 54 -4.28 -4.55 21.58
CA PHE A 54 -4.05 -3.45 22.52
C PHE A 54 -4.60 -2.08 22.07
N PHE A 55 -5.42 -2.01 21.00
CA PHE A 55 -6.01 -0.78 20.44
C PHE A 55 -5.06 0.45 20.43
N ARG A 56 -3.86 0.31 19.86
CA ARG A 56 -2.90 1.44 19.73
C ARG A 56 -2.67 1.89 18.28
N PRO A 57 -3.52 2.77 17.73
CA PRO A 57 -3.31 3.39 16.42
C PRO A 57 -1.99 4.18 16.38
N ARG A 58 -1.24 4.08 15.28
CA ARG A 58 0.01 4.85 15.07
C ARG A 58 -0.31 6.23 14.47
N VAL A 59 -1.09 7.03 15.19
CA VAL A 59 -1.42 8.40 14.78
C VAL A 59 -0.61 9.36 15.66
N PRO A 60 0.24 10.24 15.09
CA PRO A 60 0.85 11.32 15.84
C PRO A 60 -0.19 12.17 16.55
N ALA A 61 0.10 12.64 17.77
CA ALA A 61 -0.85 13.48 18.51
C ALA A 61 -1.19 14.75 17.70
N GLY A 62 -2.47 14.99 17.45
CA GLY A 62 -2.95 16.13 16.65
C GLY A 62 -3.02 15.91 15.13
N ALA A 63 -2.65 14.73 14.62
CA ALA A 63 -2.79 14.42 13.20
C ALA A 63 -4.15 13.79 12.88
N VAL A 64 -4.73 14.15 11.73
CA VAL A 64 -5.93 13.52 11.17
C VAL A 64 -5.54 12.19 10.52
N ALA A 65 -6.16 11.11 10.96
CA ALA A 65 -5.96 9.78 10.42
C ALA A 65 -6.88 9.55 9.22
N VAL A 66 -6.31 9.31 8.03
CA VAL A 66 -7.05 8.98 6.82
C VAL A 66 -6.85 7.50 6.48
N PRO A 67 -7.88 6.65 6.61
CA PRO A 67 -7.78 5.24 6.29
C PRO A 67 -7.65 5.00 4.78
N TYR A 68 -7.10 3.85 4.40
CA TYR A 68 -6.95 3.40 3.01
C TYR A 68 -7.37 1.93 2.81
N HIS A 69 -8.01 1.34 3.82
CA HIS A 69 -8.20 -0.11 3.94
C HIS A 69 -9.54 -0.61 3.42
N ARG A 70 -10.51 0.26 3.10
CA ARG A 70 -11.86 -0.15 2.70
C ARG A 70 -11.90 -1.19 1.57
N PRO A 71 -11.13 -1.04 0.47
CA PRO A 71 -11.21 -2.00 -0.64
C PRO A 71 -10.84 -3.43 -0.24
N VAL A 72 -9.86 -3.58 0.66
CA VAL A 72 -9.30 -4.89 1.07
C VAL A 72 -10.03 -5.47 2.28
N THR A 73 -10.60 -4.63 3.14
CA THR A 73 -11.19 -5.06 4.42
C THR A 73 -12.37 -6.01 4.23
N GLY A 74 -13.27 -5.73 3.28
CA GLY A 74 -14.42 -6.60 3.02
C GLY A 74 -14.00 -8.00 2.58
N ILE A 75 -13.09 -8.07 1.60
CA ILE A 75 -12.58 -9.34 1.07
C ILE A 75 -11.84 -10.12 2.16
N LEU A 76 -10.92 -9.48 2.89
CA LEU A 76 -10.21 -10.14 3.98
C LEU A 76 -11.15 -10.63 5.07
N THR A 77 -12.18 -9.87 5.42
CA THR A 77 -13.17 -10.29 6.43
C THR A 77 -13.90 -11.56 5.98
N ILE A 78 -14.31 -11.62 4.71
CA ILE A 78 -14.95 -12.81 4.13
C ILE A 78 -14.00 -14.02 4.21
N PHE A 79 -12.75 -13.86 3.78
CA PHE A 79 -11.74 -14.93 3.85
C PHE A 79 -11.49 -15.39 5.28
N ILE A 80 -11.38 -14.47 6.24
CA ILE A 80 -11.19 -14.80 7.66
C ILE A 80 -12.37 -15.61 8.19
N VAL A 81 -13.61 -15.17 7.92
CA VAL A 81 -14.83 -15.88 8.36
C VAL A 81 -14.91 -17.26 7.70
N LEU A 82 -14.66 -17.34 6.39
CA LEU A 82 -14.70 -18.61 5.67
C LEU A 82 -13.64 -19.59 6.19
N SER A 83 -12.40 -19.14 6.37
CA SER A 83 -11.33 -19.98 6.92
C SER A 83 -11.60 -20.38 8.37
N ALA A 84 -12.19 -19.51 9.19
CA ALA A 84 -12.59 -19.85 10.56
C ALA A 84 -13.67 -20.94 10.60
N LEU A 85 -14.55 -21.00 9.59
CA LEU A 85 -15.53 -22.08 9.42
C LEU A 85 -14.92 -23.33 8.79
N GLU A 86 -13.94 -23.18 7.89
CA GLU A 86 -13.25 -24.27 7.21
C GLU A 86 -12.45 -25.13 8.20
N VAL A 87 -11.76 -24.52 9.17
CA VAL A 87 -10.95 -25.23 10.18
C VAL A 87 -11.74 -26.34 10.89
N PRO A 88 -12.91 -26.10 11.53
CA PRO A 88 -13.69 -27.15 12.18
C PRO A 88 -14.32 -28.14 11.20
N ILE A 89 -14.67 -27.72 9.97
CA ILE A 89 -15.19 -28.63 8.94
C ILE A 89 -14.10 -29.63 8.53
N VAL A 90 -12.90 -29.15 8.23
CA VAL A 90 -11.75 -29.98 7.91
C VAL A 90 -11.44 -30.90 9.08
N ASP A 91 -11.42 -30.38 10.32
CA ASP A 91 -11.21 -31.17 11.54
C ASP A 91 -12.17 -32.37 11.64
N LEU A 92 -13.44 -32.16 11.33
CA LEU A 92 -14.47 -33.20 11.34
C LEU A 92 -14.21 -34.26 10.25
N ILE A 93 -13.83 -33.84 9.05
CA ILE A 93 -13.57 -34.73 7.91
C ILE A 93 -12.34 -35.62 8.17
N VAL A 94 -11.25 -35.03 8.67
CA VAL A 94 -9.98 -35.73 8.85
C VAL A 94 -9.80 -36.32 10.26
N HIS A 95 -10.84 -36.24 11.09
CA HIS A 95 -10.85 -36.79 12.45
C HIS A 95 -10.27 -38.22 12.57
N PRO A 96 -10.51 -39.16 11.62
CA PRO A 96 -9.97 -40.52 11.70
C PRO A 96 -8.45 -40.64 11.51
N TRP A 97 -7.78 -39.62 10.97
CA TRP A 97 -6.35 -39.67 10.65
C TRP A 97 -5.57 -38.59 11.42
N PRO A 98 -5.15 -38.86 12.67
CA PRO A 98 -4.46 -37.89 13.53
C PRO A 98 -3.23 -37.23 12.89
N PHE A 99 -2.47 -38.00 12.11
CA PHE A 99 -1.26 -37.51 11.42
C PHE A 99 -1.56 -36.48 10.33
N VAL A 100 -2.76 -36.49 9.74
CA VAL A 100 -3.21 -35.50 8.75
C VAL A 100 -3.94 -34.35 9.43
N ARG A 101 -4.72 -34.67 10.47
CA ARG A 101 -5.48 -33.72 11.29
C ARG A 101 -4.62 -32.64 11.92
N ILE A 102 -3.56 -33.04 12.64
CA ILE A 102 -2.75 -32.09 13.42
C ILE A 102 -2.09 -31.04 12.52
N PRO A 103 -1.39 -31.40 11.40
CA PRO A 103 -0.82 -30.41 10.50
C PRO A 103 -1.86 -29.48 9.87
N LEU A 104 -3.03 -30.00 9.45
CA LEU A 104 -4.09 -29.18 8.85
C LEU A 104 -4.68 -28.18 9.84
N LEU A 105 -4.92 -28.61 11.09
CA LEU A 105 -5.35 -27.70 12.15
C LEU A 105 -4.33 -26.60 12.41
N ILE A 106 -3.05 -26.95 12.55
CA ILE A 106 -1.97 -25.98 12.76
C ILE A 106 -1.95 -24.97 11.62
N LEU A 107 -1.97 -25.45 10.36
CA LEU A 107 -1.92 -24.60 9.18
C LEU A 107 -3.15 -23.70 9.06
N GLY A 108 -4.34 -24.23 9.32
CA GLY A 108 -5.59 -23.48 9.25
C GLY A 108 -5.68 -22.40 10.32
N ILE A 109 -5.36 -22.73 11.58
CA ILE A 109 -5.31 -21.76 12.69
C ILE A 109 -4.25 -20.69 12.41
N TRP A 110 -3.05 -21.09 11.97
CA TRP A 110 -1.98 -20.18 11.60
C TRP A 110 -2.39 -19.24 10.47
N GLY A 111 -3.08 -19.74 9.44
CA GLY A 111 -3.59 -18.94 8.33
C GLY A 111 -4.63 -17.90 8.79
N VAL A 112 -5.56 -18.28 9.67
CA VAL A 112 -6.56 -17.35 10.24
C VAL A 112 -5.88 -16.25 11.05
N ILE A 113 -4.92 -16.62 11.92
CA ILE A 113 -4.13 -15.65 12.68
C ILE A 113 -3.37 -14.73 11.71
N PHE A 114 -2.69 -15.27 10.72
CA PHE A 114 -1.95 -14.50 9.72
C PHE A 114 -2.85 -13.46 9.01
N MET A 115 -4.04 -13.85 8.57
CA MET A 115 -5.00 -12.95 7.93
C MET A 115 -5.51 -11.86 8.88
N LEU A 116 -5.75 -12.18 10.15
CA LEU A 116 -6.10 -11.20 11.18
C LEU A 116 -4.96 -10.18 11.40
N GLY A 117 -3.70 -10.63 11.40
CA GLY A 117 -2.53 -9.76 11.49
C GLY A 117 -2.39 -8.81 10.31
N MET A 118 -2.68 -9.29 9.10
CA MET A 118 -2.71 -8.46 7.91
C MET A 118 -3.81 -7.40 7.99
N LEU A 119 -5.04 -7.79 8.38
CA LEU A 119 -6.16 -6.86 8.58
C LEU A 119 -5.82 -5.81 9.66
N ALA A 120 -5.23 -6.23 10.77
CA ALA A 120 -4.74 -5.34 11.82
C ALA A 120 -3.69 -4.33 11.32
N GLY A 121 -2.79 -4.77 10.44
CA GLY A 121 -1.78 -3.91 9.81
C GLY A 121 -2.42 -2.77 9.01
N TYR A 122 -3.46 -3.08 8.25
CA TYR A 122 -4.24 -2.09 7.49
C TYR A 122 -5.00 -1.10 8.38
N LEU A 123 -5.54 -1.56 9.52
CA LEU A 123 -6.32 -0.72 10.43
C LEU A 123 -5.45 0.19 11.31
N THR A 124 -4.27 -0.27 11.72
CA THR A 124 -3.43 0.43 12.72
C THR A 124 -2.50 1.50 12.13
N ARG A 125 -2.39 1.57 10.80
CA ARG A 125 -1.46 2.46 10.09
C ARG A 125 -2.16 3.31 9.01
N PRO A 126 -3.14 4.15 9.37
CA PRO A 126 -3.71 5.10 8.43
C PRO A 126 -2.64 6.10 7.95
N HIS A 127 -2.91 6.77 6.83
CA HIS A 127 -2.21 8.00 6.47
C HIS A 127 -2.43 9.04 7.56
N ALA A 128 -1.43 9.89 7.78
CA ALA A 128 -1.54 10.95 8.76
C ALA A 128 -1.29 12.30 8.10
N VAL A 129 -2.20 13.23 8.33
CA VAL A 129 -2.08 14.65 7.97
C VAL A 129 -1.94 15.43 9.26
N GLY A 130 -0.80 16.09 9.47
CA GLY A 130 -0.54 16.84 10.70
C GLY A 130 0.16 18.17 10.44
N VAL A 131 0.38 18.91 11.52
CA VAL A 131 1.07 20.20 11.50
C VAL A 131 2.48 20.10 10.92
N ASP A 132 3.20 19.02 11.23
CA ASP A 132 4.57 18.79 10.78
C ASP A 132 4.65 18.33 9.31
N GLY A 133 3.52 17.96 8.69
CA GLY A 133 3.48 17.48 7.31
C GLY A 133 2.59 16.26 7.06
N LEU A 134 2.84 15.59 5.94
CA LEU A 134 2.11 14.42 5.46
C LEU A 134 2.91 13.14 5.71
N ARG A 135 2.23 12.09 6.18
CA ARG A 135 2.79 10.74 6.25
C ARG A 135 1.98 9.79 5.38
N ILE A 136 2.51 9.51 4.20
CA ILE A 136 1.96 8.54 3.28
C ILE A 136 2.53 7.17 3.63
N ARG A 137 1.66 6.18 3.74
CA ARG A 137 2.00 4.84 4.25
C ARG A 137 1.40 3.79 3.36
N GLN A 138 2.20 2.83 2.94
CA GLN A 138 1.72 1.71 2.14
C GLN A 138 2.22 0.43 2.79
N SER A 139 1.29 -0.31 3.40
CA SER A 139 1.58 -1.54 4.13
C SER A 139 2.56 -1.32 5.30
N THR A 140 3.19 -2.40 5.77
CA THR A 140 4.17 -2.38 6.86
C THR A 140 5.48 -1.68 6.47
N ASP A 141 5.84 -1.73 5.19
CA ASP A 141 7.22 -1.54 4.74
C ASP A 141 7.52 -0.13 4.22
N LEU A 142 6.51 0.65 3.82
CA LEU A 142 6.72 1.96 3.20
C LEU A 142 6.05 3.06 4.01
N GLU A 143 6.86 3.99 4.50
CA GLU A 143 6.44 5.23 5.13
C GLU A 143 7.24 6.37 4.49
N ILE A 144 6.53 7.31 3.87
CA ILE A 144 7.09 8.51 3.26
C ILE A 144 6.59 9.68 4.10
N ALA A 145 7.52 10.40 4.73
CA ALA A 145 7.25 11.62 5.46
C ALA A 145 7.62 12.80 4.55
N LEU A 146 6.65 13.69 4.32
CA LEU A 146 6.81 14.93 3.56
C LEU A 146 6.52 16.09 4.49
N THR A 147 7.33 17.14 4.42
CA THR A 147 7.00 18.42 5.06
C THR A 147 6.08 19.23 4.15
N TRP A 148 5.52 20.34 4.63
CA TRP A 148 4.67 21.19 3.78
C TRP A 148 5.46 21.96 2.73
N ASP A 149 6.74 22.26 3.00
CA ASP A 149 7.66 22.91 2.04
C ASP A 149 8.01 21.99 0.86
N ASP A 150 7.84 20.68 1.03
CA ASP A 150 8.06 19.69 -0.02
C ASP A 150 6.88 19.60 -1.00
N VAL A 151 5.70 20.07 -0.61
CA VAL A 151 4.43 19.79 -1.29
C VAL A 151 4.03 20.97 -2.17
N LEU A 152 4.12 20.79 -3.48
CA LEU A 152 3.67 21.78 -4.46
C LEU A 152 2.13 21.81 -4.56
N SER A 153 1.51 20.65 -4.71
CA SER A 153 0.05 20.58 -4.82
C SER A 153 -0.51 19.21 -4.43
N VAL A 154 -1.74 19.22 -3.93
CA VAL A 154 -2.52 18.00 -3.66
C VAL A 154 -3.76 18.04 -4.53
N ALA A 155 -3.90 17.05 -5.41
CA ALA A 155 -5.02 16.97 -6.35
C ALA A 155 -5.71 15.62 -6.29
N ARG A 156 -7.02 15.64 -6.55
CA ARG A 156 -7.79 14.41 -6.75
C ARG A 156 -7.55 13.91 -8.16
N ARG A 157 -6.87 12.76 -8.27
CA ARG A 157 -6.58 12.12 -9.55
C ARG A 157 -6.91 10.64 -9.45
N ARG A 158 -8.06 10.27 -10.01
CA ARG A 158 -8.49 8.87 -10.09
C ARG A 158 -7.80 8.21 -11.27
N GLU A 159 -7.09 7.12 -11.01
CA GLU A 159 -6.41 6.34 -12.03
C GLU A 159 -6.46 4.86 -11.67
N ILE A 160 -6.95 4.05 -12.62
CA ILE A 160 -6.98 2.59 -12.53
C ILE A 160 -5.87 2.07 -13.43
N ARG A 161 -4.92 1.34 -12.86
CA ARG A 161 -3.79 0.73 -13.56
C ARG A 161 -3.73 -0.76 -13.29
N HIS A 162 -4.30 -1.53 -14.21
CA HIS A 162 -4.17 -2.98 -14.16
C HIS A 162 -2.75 -3.41 -14.55
N ASN A 163 -2.03 -4.07 -13.63
CA ASN A 163 -0.63 -4.49 -13.82
C ASN A 163 0.33 -3.38 -14.28
N GLY A 164 0.03 -2.12 -13.94
CA GLY A 164 0.90 -1.00 -14.28
C GLY A 164 2.23 -1.02 -13.52
N PRO A 165 3.30 -0.44 -14.09
CA PRO A 165 4.54 -0.30 -13.36
C PRO A 165 4.32 0.57 -12.11
N LYS A 166 4.96 0.21 -11.00
CA LYS A 166 4.92 0.99 -9.75
C LYS A 166 5.55 2.38 -9.89
N PHE A 167 6.36 2.56 -10.92
CA PHE A 167 7.07 3.80 -11.21
C PHE A 167 6.80 4.18 -12.66
N THR A 168 6.48 5.44 -12.90
CA THR A 168 6.46 6.03 -14.24
C THR A 168 7.42 7.21 -14.28
N PRO A 169 7.95 7.59 -15.46
CA PRO A 169 8.76 8.80 -15.57
C PRO A 169 8.02 10.00 -14.98
N GLY A 170 8.72 10.77 -14.16
CA GLY A 170 8.23 11.99 -13.55
C GLY A 170 8.19 13.16 -14.53
N ARG A 171 7.89 14.33 -13.99
CA ARG A 171 7.98 15.63 -14.66
C ARG A 171 9.43 16.10 -14.80
N SER A 172 10.27 15.82 -13.80
CA SER A 172 11.69 16.17 -13.81
C SER A 172 12.55 15.08 -14.44
N ASP A 173 13.64 15.48 -15.10
CA ASP A 173 14.65 14.55 -15.58
C ASP A 173 15.21 13.75 -14.39
N ASP A 174 15.34 12.43 -14.57
CA ASP A 174 15.76 11.46 -13.55
C ASP A 174 14.85 11.32 -12.29
N ALA A 175 13.67 11.95 -12.28
CA ALA A 175 12.67 11.76 -11.24
C ALA A 175 11.56 10.78 -11.65
N TRP A 176 10.92 10.17 -10.66
CA TRP A 176 9.89 9.16 -10.87
C TRP A 176 8.58 9.52 -10.17
N THR A 177 7.47 9.27 -10.85
CA THR A 177 6.16 9.22 -10.19
C THR A 177 6.00 7.87 -9.50
N LEU A 178 5.78 7.91 -8.19
CA LEU A 178 5.54 6.73 -7.36
C LEU A 178 4.05 6.43 -7.28
N HIS A 179 3.67 5.21 -7.68
CA HIS A 179 2.29 4.73 -7.59
C HIS A 179 2.12 3.76 -6.43
N LEU A 180 1.21 4.11 -5.52
CA LEU A 180 0.81 3.33 -4.36
C LEU A 180 -0.67 2.91 -4.50
N PRO A 181 -1.00 2.03 -5.46
CA PRO A 181 -2.37 1.63 -5.70
C PRO A 181 -2.91 0.74 -4.57
N MET A 182 -4.21 0.83 -4.38
CA MET A 182 -5.01 -0.14 -3.65
C MET A 182 -5.95 -0.83 -4.63
N GLN A 183 -5.82 -2.15 -4.80
CA GLN A 183 -6.58 -2.92 -5.80
C GLN A 183 -6.55 -2.29 -7.21
N ASP A 184 -5.34 -2.03 -7.73
CA ASP A 184 -5.11 -1.40 -9.04
C ASP A 184 -5.61 0.06 -9.17
N GLU A 185 -6.07 0.69 -8.09
CA GLU A 185 -6.62 2.05 -8.12
C GLU A 185 -5.83 3.04 -7.24
N THR A 186 -5.65 4.26 -7.74
CA THR A 186 -5.19 5.44 -6.99
C THR A 186 -6.22 6.56 -7.15
N ASN A 187 -6.36 7.44 -6.17
CA ASN A 187 -7.37 8.50 -6.21
C ASN A 187 -6.88 9.90 -5.80
N LEU A 188 -5.68 10.00 -5.25
CA LEU A 188 -5.00 11.24 -4.92
C LEU A 188 -3.61 11.27 -5.56
N SER A 189 -3.19 12.47 -5.93
CA SER A 189 -1.82 12.78 -6.37
C SER A 189 -1.27 13.94 -5.55
N ILE A 190 -0.05 13.78 -5.05
CA ILE A 190 0.76 14.83 -4.45
C ILE A 190 1.89 15.13 -5.40
N GLU A 191 1.95 16.36 -5.92
CA GLU A 191 3.11 16.86 -6.65
C GLU A 191 4.07 17.52 -5.65
N LEU A 192 5.35 17.22 -5.80
CA LEU A 192 6.42 17.76 -4.96
C LEU A 192 7.02 19.02 -5.62
N GLU A 193 7.51 19.94 -4.80
CA GLU A 193 8.15 21.18 -5.28
C GLU A 193 9.51 20.88 -5.93
N ALA A 194 10.32 20.05 -5.26
CA ALA A 194 11.56 19.51 -5.78
C ALA A 194 11.55 17.97 -5.69
N PRO A 195 12.33 17.26 -6.55
CA PRO A 195 12.47 15.82 -6.42
C PRO A 195 13.09 15.42 -5.07
N ILE A 196 12.45 14.49 -4.36
CA ILE A 196 12.88 14.02 -3.03
C ILE A 196 13.39 12.59 -3.12
N GLU A 197 14.51 12.34 -2.44
CA GLU A 197 15.06 11.00 -2.30
C GLU A 197 14.28 10.18 -1.26
N VAL A 198 13.60 9.14 -1.73
CA VAL A 198 12.90 8.17 -0.88
C VAL A 198 13.66 6.86 -0.84
N ALA A 199 13.94 6.40 0.38
CA ALA A 199 14.51 5.10 0.63
C ALA A 199 13.48 4.00 0.34
N MET A 200 13.67 3.27 -0.76
CA MET A 200 12.89 2.10 -1.12
C MET A 200 13.65 0.81 -0.72
N PRO A 201 12.96 -0.32 -0.54
CA PRO A 201 13.62 -1.60 -0.26
C PRO A 201 14.65 -2.04 -1.31
N GLN A 202 14.58 -1.50 -2.53
CA GLN A 202 15.46 -1.76 -3.66
C GLN A 202 16.60 -0.74 -3.81
N GLY A 203 16.59 0.36 -3.07
CA GLY A 203 17.54 1.46 -3.20
C GLY A 203 16.91 2.83 -2.93
N VAL A 204 17.70 3.89 -3.03
CA VAL A 204 17.21 5.27 -2.97
C VAL A 204 16.66 5.66 -4.33
N LEU A 205 15.51 6.32 -4.37
CA LEU A 205 14.85 6.77 -5.58
C LEU A 205 14.44 8.23 -5.45
N SER A 206 14.75 9.05 -6.45
CA SER A 206 14.24 10.41 -6.56
C SER A 206 12.82 10.39 -7.12
N ILE A 207 11.88 10.98 -6.39
CA ILE A 207 10.47 11.07 -6.76
C ILE A 207 10.00 12.52 -6.78
N ASP A 208 9.11 12.86 -7.72
CA ASP A 208 8.54 14.20 -7.86
C ASP A 208 7.00 14.22 -7.77
N GLU A 209 6.36 13.06 -7.90
CA GLU A 209 4.92 12.91 -7.73
C GLU A 209 4.61 11.59 -7.01
N ILE A 210 3.66 11.62 -6.07
CA ILE A 210 3.16 10.44 -5.37
C ILE A 210 1.68 10.28 -5.64
N ARG A 211 1.29 9.17 -6.24
CA ARG A 211 -0.12 8.79 -6.40
C ARG A 211 -0.48 7.68 -5.44
N PHE A 212 -1.55 7.85 -4.68
CA PHE A 212 -1.96 6.88 -3.65
C PHE A 212 -3.48 6.80 -3.52
N TRP A 213 -3.92 5.80 -2.76
CA TRP A 213 -5.32 5.60 -2.43
C TRP A 213 -5.62 6.09 -1.00
N ALA A 214 -6.66 6.89 -0.84
CA ALA A 214 -7.28 7.21 0.44
C ALA A 214 -8.77 6.87 0.41
N ASP A 215 -9.32 6.30 1.49
CA ASP A 215 -10.74 5.92 1.54
C ASP A 215 -11.68 7.14 1.52
N ASP A 216 -11.19 8.29 1.98
CA ASP A 216 -11.87 9.58 1.90
C ASP A 216 -10.89 10.65 1.36
N PRO A 217 -10.86 10.86 0.03
CA PRO A 217 -9.98 11.84 -0.58
C PRO A 217 -10.37 13.28 -0.22
N THR A 218 -11.66 13.53 0.06
CA THR A 218 -12.15 14.85 0.44
C THR A 218 -11.68 15.20 1.84
N ALA A 219 -11.86 14.30 2.81
CA ALA A 219 -11.37 14.52 4.17
C ALA A 219 -9.84 14.71 4.22
N PHE A 220 -9.09 14.01 3.35
CA PHE A 220 -7.65 14.22 3.22
C PHE A 220 -7.32 15.64 2.76
N MET A 221 -7.96 16.11 1.67
CA MET A 221 -7.71 17.45 1.13
C MET A 221 -8.18 18.55 2.08
N ASP A 222 -9.30 18.36 2.78
CA ASP A 222 -9.82 19.31 3.75
C ASP A 222 -8.89 19.43 4.97
N ALA A 223 -8.28 18.33 5.41
CA ALA A 223 -7.26 18.35 6.45
C ALA A 223 -5.94 18.99 5.99
N ALA A 224 -5.58 18.84 4.71
CA ALA A 224 -4.32 19.37 4.16
C ALA A 224 -4.39 20.86 3.82
N ARG A 225 -5.55 21.35 3.37
CA ARG A 225 -5.75 22.73 2.88
C ARG A 225 -5.25 23.82 3.84
N PRO A 226 -5.58 23.82 5.15
CA PRO A 226 -5.14 24.88 6.06
C PRO A 226 -3.62 24.97 6.18
N HIS A 227 -2.93 23.84 6.05
CA HIS A 227 -1.47 23.79 6.17
C HIS A 227 -0.77 24.21 4.88
N LEU A 228 -1.32 23.86 3.72
CA LEU A 228 -0.83 24.34 2.42
C LEU A 228 -0.95 25.87 2.31
N GLU A 229 -2.09 26.43 2.73
CA GLU A 229 -2.31 27.88 2.73
C GLU A 229 -1.34 28.60 3.68
N ALA A 230 -1.04 28.00 4.85
CA ALA A 230 -0.06 28.53 5.79
C ALA A 230 1.37 28.50 5.22
N ALA A 231 1.77 27.42 4.56
CA ALA A 231 3.10 27.28 3.96
C ALA A 231 3.32 28.29 2.80
N ILE A 232 2.30 28.47 1.94
CA ILE A 232 2.35 29.49 0.87
C ILE A 232 2.48 30.90 1.46
N SER A 233 1.79 31.16 2.57
CA SER A 233 1.82 32.46 3.24
C SER A 233 3.16 32.77 3.94
N SER A 234 3.94 31.75 4.33
CA SER A 234 5.27 31.94 4.95
C SER A 234 6.39 32.17 3.94
N THR A 235 6.17 31.80 2.67
CA THR A 235 7.17 31.95 1.59
C THR A 235 7.08 33.30 0.86
N THR A 236 6.01 34.07 1.09
CA THR A 236 5.80 35.42 0.54
C THR A 236 6.32 36.51 1.50
#